data_AF-A0A822G9C8-F1
#
_entry.id   AF-A0A822G9C8-F1
#
_cell.length_a   1.000
_cell.length_b   1.000
_cell.length_c   1.000
_cell.angle_alpha   90.00
_cell.angle_beta   90.00
_cell.angle_gamma   90.00
#
_symmetry.space_group_name_H-M   'P 1'
#
loop_
_entity.id
_entity.type
_entity.pdbx_description
1 polymer ?
#
loop_
_entity_poly.entity_id
_entity_poly.type
_entity_poly.pdbx_seq_one_letter_code
_entity_poly.pdbx_strand_id
1 'polypeptide(L)' 'RGIAELGIYPAVDPLDSTSRILDPNIVGEEHYSVARNIQKLLKYMINSTNLIS' A
#
# COMPACT_ATOMS: atom_id res chain seq x y z
N ARG A 1 -1.83 -17.17 -2.23
CA ARG A 1 -1.70 -16.81 -3.66
C ARG A 1 -1.39 -15.32 -3.69
N GLY A 2 -0.16 -14.96 -4.03
CA GLY A 2 0.41 -13.63 -3.79
C GLY A 2 0.13 -12.66 -4.93
N ILE A 3 0.15 -11.37 -4.61
CA ILE A 3 -0.16 -10.21 -5.47
C ILE A 3 0.81 -10.03 -6.67
N ALA A 4 1.70 -10.99 -6.90
CA ALA A 4 2.68 -11.01 -7.98
C ALA A 4 2.08 -11.36 -9.36
N GLU A 5 0.86 -11.92 -9.42
CA GLU A 5 0.21 -12.28 -10.69
C GLU A 5 -0.45 -11.10 -11.43
N LEU A 6 -0.47 -9.89 -10.84
CA LEU A 6 -1.08 -8.68 -11.42
C LEU A 6 -0.11 -7.78 -12.21
N GLY A 7 1.16 -8.17 -12.37
CA GLY A 7 2.14 -7.40 -13.17
C GLY A 7 2.64 -6.09 -12.52
N ILE A 8 2.36 -5.87 -11.24
CA ILE A 8 2.87 -4.71 -10.49
C ILE A 8 4.31 -5.00 -10.05
N TYR A 9 5.28 -4.33 -10.70
CA TYR A 9 6.70 -4.40 -10.36
C TYR A 9 7.20 -3.10 -9.70
N PRO A 10 8.05 -3.20 -8.66
CA PRO A 10 8.60 -4.42 -8.07
C PRO A 10 7.55 -5.19 -7.27
N ALA A 11 7.67 -6.52 -7.22
CA ALA A 11 6.78 -7.45 -6.50
C ALA A 11 6.91 -7.34 -4.96
N VAL A 12 6.94 -6.11 -4.45
CA VAL A 12 6.81 -5.79 -3.04
C VAL A 12 5.33 -5.68 -2.77
N ASP A 13 4.80 -6.55 -1.91
CA ASP A 13 3.43 -6.44 -1.41
C ASP A 13 3.28 -5.12 -0.64
N PRO A 14 2.59 -4.09 -1.19
CA PRO A 14 2.52 -2.78 -0.57
C PRO A 14 1.64 -2.79 0.69
N LEU A 15 0.86 -3.85 0.92
CA LEU A 15 0.06 -4.05 2.13
C LEU A 15 0.85 -4.77 3.24
N ASP A 16 1.80 -5.62 2.86
CA ASP A 16 2.62 -6.40 3.81
C ASP A 16 3.95 -5.70 4.17
N SER A 17 4.39 -4.73 3.36
CA SER A 17 5.51 -3.85 3.72
C SER A 17 5.08 -2.79 4.75
N THR A 18 5.21 -3.11 6.03
CA THR A 18 5.11 -2.12 7.12
C THR A 18 6.49 -1.50 7.36
N SER A 19 6.62 -0.19 7.14
CA SER A 19 7.86 0.53 7.44
C SER A 19 7.78 1.14 8.83
N ARG A 20 8.70 0.75 9.74
CA ARG A 20 8.87 1.40 11.07
C ARG A 20 9.22 2.88 10.98
N ILE A 21 9.71 3.33 9.82
CA ILE A 21 10.15 4.71 9.57
C ILE A 21 8.97 5.61 9.16
N LEU A 22 7.80 5.03 8.88
CA LEU A 22 6.59 5.79 8.50
C LEU A 22 5.91 6.42 9.73
N ASP A 23 6.65 7.30 10.39
CA ASP A 23 6.22 8.14 11.51
C ASP A 23 6.29 9.61 11.06
N PRO A 24 5.24 10.42 11.26
CA PRO A 24 5.24 11.83 10.87
C PRO A 24 6.38 12.64 11.52
N ASN A 25 6.89 12.23 12.69
CA ASN A 25 8.03 12.86 13.34
C ASN A 25 9.38 12.52 12.68
N ILE A 26 9.44 11.49 11.83
CA ILE A 26 10.65 11.05 11.13
C ILE A 26 10.65 11.52 9.67
N VAL A 27 9.52 11.38 8.97
CA VAL A 27 9.40 11.70 7.53
C VAL A 27 8.66 12.99 7.24
N GLY A 28 8.06 13.63 8.25
CA GLY A 28 7.21 14.81 8.11
C GLY A 28 5.75 14.47 7.82
N GLU A 29 4.86 15.39 8.19
CA GLU A 29 3.40 15.24 8.07
C GLU A 29 2.91 15.05 6.63
N GLU A 30 3.47 15.82 5.69
CA GLU A 30 3.06 15.75 4.29
C GLU A 30 3.40 14.39 3.68
N HIS A 31 4.63 13.90 3.89
CA HIS A 31 5.07 12.60 3.41
C HIS A 31 4.23 11.48 4.02
N TYR A 32 4.02 11.54 5.35
CA TYR A 32 3.19 10.57 6.05
C TYR A 32 1.76 10.53 5.48
N SER A 33 1.14 11.69 5.27
CA SER A 33 -0.21 11.80 4.73
C SER A 33 -0.34 11.22 3.31
N VAL A 34 0.57 11.59 2.39
CA VAL A 34 0.58 11.06 1.02
C VAL A 34 0.75 9.54 1.01
N ALA A 35 1.69 9.02 1.79
CA ALA A 35 1.94 7.57 1.89
C ALA A 35 0.71 6.81 2.44
N ARG A 36 0.06 7.33 3.49
CA ARG A 36 -1.16 6.71 4.07
C ARG A 36 -2.34 6.74 3.11
N ASN A 37 -2.48 7.79 2.30
CA ASN A 37 -3.55 7.87 1.31
C ASN A 37 -3.35 6.85 0.18
N ILE A 38 -2.12 6.67 -0.31
CA ILE A 38 -1.81 5.65 -1.31
C ILE A 38 -2.08 4.24 -0.76
N GLN A 39 -1.70 3.95 0.49
CA GLN A 39 -2.00 2.66 1.14
C GLN A 39 -3.51 2.36 1.21
N LYS A 40 -4.32 3.37 1.56
CA LYS A 40 -5.80 3.21 1.60
C LYS A 40 -6.38 2.93 0.21
N LEU A 41 -5.90 3.64 -0.81
CA LEU A 41 -6.35 3.45 -2.20
C LEU A 41 -6.01 2.05 -2.70
N LEU A 42 -4.78 1.59 -2.48
CA LEU A 42 -4.36 0.23 -2.85
C LEU A 42 -5.20 -0.84 -2.14
N LYS A 43 -5.46 -0.67 -0.84
CA LYS A 43 -6.34 -1.58 -0.08
C LYS A 43 -7.76 -1.61 -0.62
N TYR A 44 -8.30 -0.45 -1.00
CA TYR A 44 -9.63 -0.36 -1.61
C TYR A 44 -9.69 -1.08 -2.96
N MET A 45 -8.71 -0.86 -3.84
CA MET A 45 -8.64 -1.51 -5.16
C MET A 45 -8.53 -3.04 -5.03
N ILE A 46 -7.70 -3.54 -4.13
CA ILE A 46 -7.55 -5.00 -3.92
C ILE A 46 -8.84 -5.61 -3.38
N ASN A 47 -9.50 -4.96 -2.42
CA ASN A 47 -10.76 -5.44 -1.87
C ASN A 47 -11.91 -5.38 -2.89
N SER A 48 -11.95 -4.36 -3.75
CA SER A 48 -12.95 -4.28 -4.80
C SER A 48 -12.77 -5.38 -5.84
N THR A 49 -11.53 -5.71 -6.24
CA THR A 49 -11.28 -6.83 -7.16
C THR A 49 -11.77 -8.17 -6.58
N ASN A 50 -11.57 -8.41 -5.28
CA ASN A 50 -12.05 -9.63 -4.61
C ASN A 50 -13.58 -9.72 -4.47
N LEU A 51 -14.30 -8.59 -4.56
CA LEU A 51 -15.77 -8.56 -4.48
C LEU A 51 -16.45 -8.90 -5.81
N ILE A 52 -15.70 -8.85 -6.92
CA ILE A 52 -16.23 -9.03 -8.29
C ILE A 52 -15.84 -10.43 -8.85
N SER A 53 -14.94 -11.15 -8.17
CA SER A 53 -14.55 -12.54 -8.47
C SER A 53 -15.38 -13.55 -7.69
#